data_AF-A0A972ELE0-F1
#
_entry.id   AF-A0A972ELE0-F1
#
_cell.length_a   1.000
_cell.length_b   1.000
_cell.length_c   1.000
_cell.angle_alpha   90.00
_cell.angle_beta   90.00
_cell.angle_gamma   90.00
#
_symmetry.space_group_name_H-M   'P 1'
#
loop_
_entity.id
_entity.type
_entity.pdbx_description
1 polymer ?
#
loop_
_entity_poly.entity_id
_entity_poly.type
_entity_poly.pdbx_seq_one_letter_code
_entity_poly.pdbx_strand_id
1 'polypeptide(L)'
;MLSVLLSYANIYPMKMKLLSRLWLSGILLIAVLFSISAAQSEIQTVTVKKGDTFLGIALEHGISVEQLAAANPSVNPDMILPNQELVIPPADPVAFRQYMDKSYRQYVQINSSACYPETDLSAVCLVEVTNLADAPIANLRFEFALTDNNGIELKREAAPFLAVLLPGERQLFSFSVPGTFSFPTVATGTITALQLFPAADFSLRVPQSAFESTIVSNGSGKATTIQIRLKDEAIATNYIIVAEAYNSERLPVGVRAAFLENSREMEMTLYALTDQISQIELQIEGY
;
A
#
# COMPACT_ATOMS: atom_id res chain seq x y z
N MET A 1 -47.71 79.83 32.78
CA MET A 1 -47.30 80.28 31.43
C MET A 1 -47.31 79.05 30.55
N LEU A 2 -48.46 78.68 30.01
CA LEU A 2 -49.00 79.14 28.72
C LEU A 2 -48.23 78.55 27.54
N SER A 3 -48.88 77.59 26.87
CA SER A 3 -49.09 77.50 25.42
C SER A 3 -47.89 77.45 24.46
N VAL A 4 -48.07 76.61 23.43
CA VAL A 4 -47.27 76.45 22.21
C VAL A 4 -46.09 75.48 22.45
N LEU A 5 -46.26 74.18 22.24
CA LEU A 5 -46.29 73.58 20.91
C LEU A 5 -47.33 72.44 20.84
N LEU A 6 -48.59 72.82 20.60
CA LEU A 6 -49.44 72.04 19.69
C LEU A 6 -48.83 72.21 18.31
N SER A 7 -48.33 71.14 17.69
CA SER A 7 -48.68 70.80 16.30
C SER A 7 -48.02 69.49 15.89
N TYR A 8 -48.78 68.65 15.19
CA TYR A 8 -48.38 67.40 14.52
C TYR A 8 -48.32 66.11 15.34
N ALA A 9 -49.33 65.88 16.18
CA ALA A 9 -49.78 64.52 16.49
C ALA A 9 -51.02 64.17 15.65
N ASN A 10 -50.87 64.12 14.33
CA ASN A 10 -51.68 63.31 13.43
C ASN A 10 -51.22 63.57 12.00
N ILE A 11 -50.69 62.53 11.36
CA ILE A 11 -50.72 62.17 9.94
C ILE A 11 -49.54 61.17 9.78
N TYR A 12 -49.84 60.00 9.19
CA TYR A 12 -49.03 58.79 9.02
C TYR A 12 -49.25 57.66 10.04
N PRO A 13 -50.25 56.78 9.81
CA PRO A 13 -50.18 55.41 10.29
C PRO A 13 -49.24 54.63 9.36
N MET A 14 -47.92 54.85 9.45
CA MET A 14 -46.96 54.12 8.61
C MET A 14 -46.46 52.87 9.33
N LYS A 15 -47.12 51.75 9.00
CA LYS A 15 -46.65 50.35 9.01
C LYS A 15 -45.41 50.05 9.86
N MET A 16 -45.65 49.78 11.15
CA MET A 16 -44.71 49.17 12.09
C MET A 16 -44.43 47.67 11.81
N LYS A 17 -44.42 47.25 10.53
CA LYS A 17 -44.09 45.87 10.10
C LYS A 17 -42.77 45.79 9.31
N LEU A 18 -42.11 46.92 9.01
CA LEU A 18 -40.90 46.91 8.19
C LEU A 18 -39.59 47.00 8.98
N LEU A 19 -39.60 47.52 10.22
CA LEU A 19 -38.38 47.62 11.05
C LEU A 19 -38.05 46.34 11.83
N SER A 20 -39.02 45.44 12.05
CA SER A 20 -38.77 44.15 12.71
C SER A 20 -38.17 43.10 11.76
N ARG A 21 -38.25 43.30 10.45
CA ARG A 21 -37.69 42.36 9.45
C ARG A 21 -36.23 42.61 9.11
N LEU A 22 -35.72 43.83 9.33
CA LEU A 22 -34.32 44.18 9.08
C LEU A 22 -33.38 43.82 10.25
N TRP A 23 -33.90 43.72 11.48
CA TRP A 23 -33.15 43.19 12.63
C TRP A 23 -33.03 41.65 12.62
N LEU A 24 -34.06 40.95 12.14
CA LEU A 24 -34.03 39.49 12.02
C LEU A 24 -33.19 39.00 10.82
N SER A 25 -33.06 39.79 9.76
CA SER A 25 -32.23 39.44 8.58
C SER A 25 -30.75 39.80 8.74
N GLY A 26 -30.41 40.84 9.52
CA GLY A 26 -29.02 41.15 9.85
C GLY A 26 -28.37 40.12 10.79
N ILE A 27 -29.13 39.59 11.75
CA ILE A 27 -28.66 38.56 12.70
C ILE A 27 -28.56 37.18 12.01
N LEU A 28 -29.42 36.89 11.04
CA LEU A 28 -29.32 35.65 10.25
C LEU A 28 -28.10 35.64 9.31
N LEU A 29 -27.66 36.79 8.81
CA LEU A 29 -26.49 36.88 7.91
C LEU A 29 -25.15 36.73 8.65
N ILE A 30 -25.08 37.15 9.92
CA ILE A 30 -23.85 37.02 10.74
C ILE A 30 -23.67 35.57 11.24
N ALA A 31 -24.76 34.83 11.47
CA ALA A 31 -24.70 33.42 11.88
C ALA A 31 -24.28 32.47 10.74
N VAL A 32 -24.52 32.83 9.47
CA VAL A 32 -24.11 32.02 8.31
C VAL A 32 -22.63 32.24 7.93
N LEU A 33 -22.01 33.33 8.38
CA LEU A 33 -20.59 33.64 8.12
C LEU A 33 -19.61 33.06 9.15
N PHE A 34 -20.09 32.33 10.16
CA PHE A 34 -19.26 31.77 11.24
C PHE A 34 -19.40 30.26 11.38
N SER A 35 -19.41 29.55 10.25
CA SER A 35 -19.23 28.09 10.22
C SER A 35 -18.00 27.72 9.40
N ILE A 36 -16.86 28.35 9.69
CA ILE A 36 -15.57 27.70 9.42
C ILE A 36 -15.44 26.67 10.53
N SER A 37 -15.86 25.44 10.23
CA SER A 37 -15.52 24.30 11.08
C SER A 37 -14.00 24.18 11.04
N ALA A 38 -13.33 24.77 12.03
CA ALA A 38 -11.93 24.46 12.27
C ALA A 38 -11.89 22.95 12.53
N ALA A 39 -11.24 22.20 11.64
CA ALA A 39 -10.93 20.80 11.89
C ALA A 39 -10.04 20.79 13.13
N GLN A 40 -10.65 20.59 14.30
CA GLN A 40 -9.94 20.49 15.55
C GLN A 40 -9.22 19.14 15.48
N SER A 41 -7.90 19.18 15.28
CA SER A 41 -7.08 17.97 15.27
C SER A 41 -7.24 17.32 16.64
N GLU A 42 -8.05 16.27 16.71
CA GLU A 42 -8.14 15.43 17.89
C GLU A 42 -6.76 14.81 18.12
N ILE A 43 -6.24 14.92 19.33
CA ILE A 43 -4.97 14.29 19.68
C ILE A 43 -5.23 12.78 19.65
N GLN A 44 -4.74 12.12 18.62
CA GLN A 44 -4.82 10.68 18.50
C GLN A 44 -3.77 10.06 19.43
N THR A 45 -4.18 9.05 20.20
CA THR A 45 -3.28 8.28 21.07
C THR A 45 -3.46 6.79 20.82
N VAL A 46 -2.37 6.04 20.95
CA VAL A 46 -2.37 4.58 20.88
C VAL A 46 -1.84 4.01 22.18
N THR A 47 -2.51 3.00 22.71
CA THR A 47 -2.03 2.21 23.83
C THR A 47 -1.21 1.03 23.29
N VAL A 48 0.07 1.00 23.61
CA VAL A 48 1.01 -0.06 23.23
C VAL A 48 0.51 -1.42 23.73
N LYS A 49 0.43 -2.39 22.84
CA LYS A 49 0.08 -3.78 23.14
C LYS A 49 1.33 -4.65 23.22
N LYS A 50 1.17 -5.83 23.82
CA LYS A 50 2.25 -6.83 23.86
C LYS A 50 2.60 -7.26 22.43
N GLY A 51 3.87 -7.10 22.06
CA GLY A 51 4.39 -7.44 20.73
C GLY A 51 4.50 -6.25 19.78
N ASP A 52 3.94 -5.10 20.14
CA ASP A 52 4.11 -3.88 19.34
C ASP A 52 5.57 -3.43 19.37
N THR A 53 6.01 -2.86 18.26
CA THR A 53 7.28 -2.16 18.15
C THR A 53 7.02 -0.71 17.81
N PHE A 54 7.95 0.18 18.18
CA PHE A 54 7.81 1.61 17.86
C PHE A 54 7.73 1.85 16.36
N LEU A 55 8.50 1.10 15.57
CA LEU A 55 8.38 1.05 14.12
C LEU A 55 7.01 0.55 13.67
N GLY A 56 6.53 -0.59 14.19
CA GLY A 56 5.25 -1.17 13.80
C GLY A 56 4.08 -0.19 13.99
N ILE A 57 4.04 0.52 15.12
CA ILE A 57 3.05 1.55 15.39
C ILE A 57 3.21 2.72 14.40
N ALA A 58 4.43 3.17 14.14
CA ALA A 58 4.67 4.24 13.17
C ALA A 58 4.17 3.86 11.75
N LEU A 59 4.43 2.61 11.32
CA LEU A 59 3.95 2.07 10.05
C LEU A 59 2.42 2.01 9.97
N GLU A 60 1.74 1.56 11.03
CA GLU A 60 0.27 1.47 11.11
C GLU A 60 -0.38 2.84 10.94
N HIS A 61 0.28 3.90 11.42
CA HIS A 61 -0.21 5.28 11.35
C HIS A 61 0.38 6.10 10.19
N GLY A 62 1.19 5.51 9.31
CA GLY A 62 1.77 6.19 8.15
C GLY A 62 2.69 7.36 8.52
N ILE A 63 3.43 7.22 9.62
CA ILE A 63 4.40 8.22 10.13
C ILE A 63 5.79 7.60 10.29
N SER A 64 6.82 8.43 10.26
CA SER A 64 8.20 8.00 10.54
C SER A 64 8.43 7.77 12.04
N VAL A 65 9.47 6.99 12.36
CA VAL A 65 9.92 6.80 13.74
C VAL A 65 10.33 8.14 14.36
N GLU A 66 10.95 9.03 13.59
CA GLU A 66 11.35 10.36 14.06
C GLU A 66 10.15 11.23 14.40
N GLN A 67 9.07 11.17 13.62
CA GLN A 67 7.83 11.89 13.92
C GLN A 67 7.17 11.37 15.19
N LEU A 68 7.10 10.04 15.36
CA LEU A 68 6.54 9.44 16.56
C LEU A 68 7.40 9.78 17.80
N ALA A 69 8.73 9.77 17.67
CA ALA A 69 9.65 10.15 18.75
C ALA A 69 9.55 11.64 19.09
N ALA A 70 9.42 12.52 18.10
CA ALA A 70 9.25 13.95 18.32
C ALA A 70 7.95 14.29 19.06
N ALA A 71 6.88 13.54 18.80
CA ALA A 71 5.62 13.65 19.54
C ALA A 71 5.69 13.07 20.96
N ASN A 72 6.64 12.17 21.22
CA ASN A 72 6.80 11.43 22.48
C ASN A 72 8.22 11.56 23.06
N PRO A 73 8.68 12.78 23.41
CA PRO A 73 10.09 13.04 23.74
C PRO A 73 10.60 12.33 25.01
N SER A 74 9.70 11.85 25.88
CA SER A 74 10.04 11.09 27.08
C SER A 74 10.09 9.57 26.85
N VAL A 75 9.78 9.11 25.64
CA VAL A 75 9.73 7.68 25.29
C VAL A 75 11.03 7.28 24.60
N ASN A 76 11.59 6.15 25.02
CA ASN A 76 12.68 5.52 24.30
C ASN A 76 12.10 4.64 23.18
N PRO A 77 12.36 4.93 21.89
CA PRO A 77 11.86 4.12 20.77
C PRO A 77 12.28 2.65 20.82
N ASP A 78 13.45 2.36 21.41
CA ASP A 78 13.97 0.99 21.53
C ASP A 78 13.35 0.21 22.69
N MET A 79 12.57 0.88 23.55
CA MET A 79 12.01 0.28 24.76
C MET A 79 10.63 0.89 25.09
N ILE A 80 9.62 0.41 24.40
CA ILE A 80 8.20 0.64 24.74
C ILE A 80 7.62 -0.51 25.55
N LEU A 81 6.66 -0.21 26.42
CA LEU A 81 6.05 -1.17 27.33
C LEU A 81 4.55 -1.31 27.07
N PRO A 82 3.95 -2.50 27.24
CA PRO A 82 2.49 -2.65 27.17
C PRO A 82 1.76 -1.69 28.11
N ASN A 83 0.62 -1.18 27.65
CA ASN A 83 -0.22 -0.14 28.27
C ASN A 83 0.39 1.27 28.29
N GLN A 84 1.57 1.48 27.72
CA GLN A 84 2.10 2.82 27.51
C GLN A 84 1.26 3.55 26.45
N GLU A 85 0.92 4.81 26.69
CA GLU A 85 0.24 5.65 25.70
C GLU A 85 1.27 6.42 24.87
N LEU A 86 1.10 6.39 23.55
CA LEU A 86 1.87 7.17 22.59
C LEU A 86 0.96 8.16 21.89
N VAL A 87 1.39 9.42 21.82
CA VAL A 87 0.75 10.45 21.01
C VAL A 87 1.09 10.21 19.54
N ILE A 88 0.07 10.12 18.70
CA ILE A 88 0.23 9.97 17.25
C ILE A 88 0.07 11.35 16.61
N PRO A 89 1.14 11.92 16.01
CA PRO A 89 1.02 13.16 15.26
C PRO A 89 0.21 12.95 13.97
N PRO A 90 -0.29 14.03 13.34
CA PRO A 90 -0.90 13.94 12.01
C PRO A 90 0.05 13.27 11.01
N ALA A 91 -0.49 12.39 10.18
CA ALA A 91 0.29 11.68 9.17
C ALA A 91 0.88 12.65 8.14
N ASP A 92 2.14 12.41 7.77
CA ASP A 92 2.78 13.03 6.60
C ASP A 92 3.26 11.92 5.66
N PRO A 93 2.41 11.53 4.69
CA PRO A 93 2.75 10.46 3.75
C PRO A 93 3.98 10.76 2.90
N VAL A 94 4.33 12.03 2.69
CA VAL A 94 5.52 12.40 1.91
C VAL A 94 6.77 12.16 2.74
N ALA A 95 6.82 12.70 3.97
CA ALA A 95 7.94 12.48 4.87
C ALA A 95 8.11 11.00 5.23
N PHE A 96 7.00 10.28 5.45
CA PHE A 96 7.02 8.85 5.74
C PHE A 96 7.63 8.03 4.59
N ARG A 97 7.21 8.26 3.33
CA ARG A 97 7.81 7.59 2.17
C ARG A 97 9.30 7.87 2.03
N GLN A 98 9.71 9.12 2.25
CA GLN A 98 11.12 9.50 2.22
C GLN A 98 11.93 8.79 3.32
N TYR A 99 11.38 8.69 4.53
CA TYR A 99 11.98 7.93 5.62
C TYR A 99 12.12 6.45 5.26
N MET A 100 11.05 5.84 4.72
CA MET A 100 11.05 4.42 4.36
C MET A 100 12.09 4.11 3.29
N ASP A 101 12.10 4.88 2.19
CA ASP A 101 13.07 4.68 1.13
C ASP A 101 14.50 4.89 1.64
N LYS A 102 14.77 5.99 2.34
CA LYS A 102 16.11 6.27 2.89
C LYS A 102 16.61 5.19 3.84
N SER A 103 15.74 4.68 4.72
CA SER A 103 16.15 3.77 5.80
C SER A 103 16.28 2.33 5.33
N TYR A 104 15.43 1.91 4.38
CA TYR A 104 15.29 0.50 4.01
C TYR A 104 15.76 0.15 2.60
N ARG A 105 16.14 1.12 1.76
CA ARG A 105 16.60 0.84 0.39
C ARG A 105 17.78 -0.13 0.30
N GLN A 106 18.61 -0.21 1.34
CA GLN A 106 19.72 -1.17 1.41
C GLN A 106 19.27 -2.64 1.54
N TYR A 107 18.05 -2.88 2.02
CA TYR A 107 17.54 -4.23 2.27
C TYR A 107 16.80 -4.83 1.07
N VAL A 108 16.55 -4.06 0.02
CA VAL A 108 15.81 -4.51 -1.14
C VAL A 108 16.49 -4.06 -2.44
N GLN A 109 16.53 -4.97 -3.41
CA GLN A 109 17.06 -4.67 -4.74
C GLN A 109 15.99 -4.88 -5.79
N ILE A 110 15.77 -3.87 -6.63
CA ILE A 110 14.98 -4.01 -7.86
C ILE A 110 15.94 -4.54 -8.94
N ASN A 111 15.66 -5.71 -9.50
CA ASN A 111 16.55 -6.36 -10.45
C ASN A 111 16.17 -6.02 -11.89
N SER A 112 15.10 -6.65 -12.37
CA SER A 112 14.61 -6.54 -13.74
C SER A 112 13.16 -6.10 -13.73
N SER A 113 12.78 -5.32 -14.75
CA SER A 113 11.40 -4.90 -14.97
C SER A 113 11.05 -5.05 -16.44
N ALA A 114 9.85 -5.54 -16.72
CA ALA A 114 9.34 -5.63 -18.08
C ALA A 114 7.84 -5.29 -18.09
N CYS A 115 7.42 -4.50 -19.08
CA CYS A 115 6.02 -4.10 -19.26
C CYS A 115 5.51 -4.63 -20.59
N TYR A 116 4.34 -5.26 -20.54
CA TYR A 116 3.77 -6.01 -21.65
C TYR A 116 2.43 -5.41 -22.09
N PRO A 117 2.29 -4.95 -23.34
CA PRO A 117 1.02 -4.42 -23.85
C PRO A 117 -0.08 -5.48 -23.86
N GLU A 118 -1.29 -5.05 -23.52
CA GLU A 118 -2.52 -5.81 -23.67
C GLU A 118 -3.36 -5.28 -24.85
N THR A 119 -4.40 -6.03 -25.23
CA THR A 119 -5.23 -5.71 -26.40
C THR A 119 -6.11 -4.46 -26.22
N ASP A 120 -6.38 -4.08 -24.98
CA ASP A 120 -7.16 -2.89 -24.61
C ASP A 120 -6.29 -1.64 -24.48
N LEU A 121 -5.07 -1.69 -25.04
CA LEU A 121 -4.02 -0.67 -24.97
C LEU A 121 -3.36 -0.53 -23.60
N SER A 122 -3.86 -1.19 -22.56
CA SER A 122 -3.20 -1.21 -21.26
C SER A 122 -1.90 -2.02 -21.32
N ALA A 123 -1.16 -2.08 -20.21
CA ALA A 123 -0.02 -2.96 -20.09
C ALA A 123 0.05 -3.59 -18.69
N VAL A 124 0.64 -4.78 -18.58
CA VAL A 124 1.00 -5.39 -17.30
C VAL A 124 2.50 -5.27 -17.13
N CYS A 125 2.94 -4.65 -16.03
CA CYS A 125 4.34 -4.57 -15.67
C CYS A 125 4.68 -5.60 -14.59
N LEU A 126 5.79 -6.31 -14.81
CA LEU A 126 6.40 -7.22 -13.86
C LEU A 126 7.71 -6.61 -13.38
N VAL A 127 7.93 -6.60 -12.06
CA VAL A 127 9.16 -6.09 -11.45
C VAL A 127 9.68 -7.12 -10.44
N GLU A 128 10.89 -7.60 -10.63
CA GLU A 128 11.55 -8.52 -9.70
C GLU A 128 12.25 -7.75 -8.59
N VAL A 129 11.96 -8.11 -7.34
CA VAL A 129 12.57 -7.54 -6.15
C VAL A 129 13.22 -8.65 -5.32
N THR A 130 14.47 -8.46 -4.91
CA THR A 130 15.21 -9.35 -4.00
C THR A 130 15.28 -8.76 -2.60
N ASN A 131 15.11 -9.61 -1.58
CA ASN A 131 15.47 -9.31 -0.20
C ASN A 131 16.98 -9.48 0.01
N LEU A 132 17.69 -8.37 0.27
CA LEU A 132 19.12 -8.34 0.61
C LEU A 132 19.39 -8.33 2.12
N ALA A 133 18.36 -8.18 2.96
CA ALA A 133 18.52 -8.27 4.41
C ALA A 133 18.91 -9.70 4.83
N ASP A 134 19.56 -9.79 5.99
CA ASP A 134 19.77 -11.03 6.73
C ASP A 134 18.54 -11.45 7.54
N ALA A 135 17.41 -10.77 7.34
CA ALA A 135 16.15 -10.95 8.03
C ALA A 135 14.98 -11.12 7.02
N PRO A 136 13.95 -11.92 7.34
CA PRO A 136 12.70 -11.92 6.60
C PRO A 136 12.07 -10.53 6.54
N ILE A 137 11.51 -10.21 5.38
CA ILE A 137 10.72 -9.00 5.14
C ILE A 137 9.25 -9.39 5.02
N ALA A 138 8.36 -8.69 5.73
CA ALA A 138 6.92 -8.74 5.48
C ALA A 138 6.34 -7.34 5.24
N ASN A 139 5.07 -7.30 4.80
CA ASN A 139 4.34 -6.07 4.46
C ASN A 139 5.13 -5.14 3.51
N LEU A 140 5.91 -5.74 2.60
CA LEU A 140 6.66 -5.01 1.61
C LEU A 140 5.70 -4.35 0.62
N ARG A 141 5.79 -3.03 0.45
CA ARG A 141 5.01 -2.29 -0.54
C ARG A 141 5.92 -1.33 -1.27
N PHE A 142 5.71 -1.25 -2.57
CA PHE A 142 6.39 -0.31 -3.45
C PHE A 142 5.36 0.60 -4.12
N GLU A 143 5.71 1.88 -4.22
CA GLU A 143 5.19 2.76 -5.26
C GLU A 143 6.18 2.72 -6.42
N PHE A 144 5.81 2.07 -7.50
CA PHE A 144 6.59 2.04 -8.73
C PHE A 144 6.27 3.26 -9.59
N ALA A 145 7.28 4.03 -9.92
CA ALA A 145 7.22 5.12 -10.87
C ALA A 145 7.71 4.63 -12.24
N LEU A 146 6.86 4.83 -13.23
CA LEU A 146 7.14 4.62 -14.64
C LEU A 146 7.21 5.98 -15.32
N THR A 147 8.17 6.17 -16.22
CA THR A 147 8.26 7.37 -17.05
C THR A 147 8.11 6.98 -18.51
N ASP A 148 7.18 7.63 -19.21
CA ASP A 148 6.97 7.41 -20.63
C ASP A 148 7.96 8.21 -21.49
N ASN A 149 7.92 8.00 -22.81
CA ASN A 149 8.80 8.69 -23.76
C ASN A 149 8.62 10.23 -23.81
N ASN A 150 7.51 10.75 -23.27
CA ASN A 150 7.23 12.18 -23.19
C ASN A 150 7.60 12.78 -21.82
N GLY A 151 8.16 11.97 -20.92
CA GLY A 151 8.49 12.39 -19.55
C GLY A 151 7.28 12.41 -18.60
N ILE A 152 6.14 11.85 -18.99
CA ILE A 152 4.98 11.73 -18.10
C ILE A 152 5.27 10.61 -17.10
N GLU A 153 5.09 10.91 -15.82
CA GLU A 153 5.27 9.94 -14.74
C GLU A 153 3.93 9.33 -14.32
N LEU A 154 3.89 8.00 -14.21
CA LEU A 154 2.79 7.26 -13.61
C LEU A 154 3.30 6.49 -12.41
N LYS A 155 2.63 6.66 -11.27
CA LYS A 155 2.92 5.95 -10.03
C LYS A 155 1.87 4.90 -9.74
N ARG A 156 2.32 3.70 -9.38
CA ARG A 156 1.45 2.56 -9.04
C ARG A 156 1.96 1.86 -7.81
N GLU A 157 1.07 1.71 -6.83
CA GLU A 157 1.36 0.83 -5.71
C GLU A 157 1.25 -0.63 -6.13
N ALA A 158 2.17 -1.45 -5.61
CA ALA A 158 2.14 -2.89 -5.73
C ALA A 158 2.67 -3.53 -4.44
N ALA A 159 2.11 -4.69 -4.12
CA ALA A 159 2.52 -5.56 -3.04
C ALA A 159 2.98 -6.91 -3.62
N PRO A 160 3.85 -7.66 -2.92
CA PRO A 160 4.18 -9.02 -3.31
C PRO A 160 2.93 -9.90 -3.21
N PHE A 161 2.93 -11.00 -3.94
CA PHE A 161 1.91 -12.03 -3.80
C PHE A 161 2.02 -12.76 -2.45
N LEU A 162 3.24 -12.94 -1.93
CA LEU A 162 3.52 -13.66 -0.69
C LEU A 162 3.62 -12.66 0.46
N ALA A 163 3.21 -13.05 1.66
CA ALA A 163 3.27 -12.15 2.80
C ALA A 163 4.72 -11.93 3.27
N VAL A 164 5.59 -12.94 3.13
CA VAL A 164 6.97 -12.94 3.63
C VAL A 164 7.98 -13.27 2.52
N LEU A 165 9.00 -12.42 2.40
CA LEU A 165 10.17 -12.63 1.55
C LEU A 165 11.39 -12.94 2.42
N LEU A 166 11.94 -14.16 2.33
CA LEU A 166 13.07 -14.59 3.16
C LEU A 166 14.41 -14.00 2.66
N PRO A 167 15.47 -13.99 3.50
CA PRO A 167 16.80 -13.54 3.09
C PRO A 167 17.27 -14.19 1.78
N GLY A 168 17.66 -13.37 0.81
CA GLY A 168 18.14 -13.81 -0.51
C GLY A 168 17.05 -14.28 -1.47
N GLU A 169 15.78 -14.38 -1.03
CA GLU A 169 14.68 -14.67 -1.94
C GLU A 169 14.35 -13.46 -2.81
N ARG A 170 13.76 -13.76 -3.96
CA ARG A 170 13.27 -12.78 -4.93
C ARG A 170 11.80 -13.03 -5.20
N GLN A 171 11.06 -12.01 -5.60
CA GLN A 171 9.67 -12.14 -5.95
C GLN A 171 9.25 -11.12 -7.00
N LEU A 172 8.33 -11.53 -7.88
CA LEU A 172 7.70 -10.63 -8.83
C LEU A 172 6.57 -9.83 -8.19
N PHE A 173 6.60 -8.53 -8.46
CA PHE A 173 5.50 -7.58 -8.28
C PHE A 173 4.81 -7.41 -9.63
N SER A 174 3.48 -7.29 -9.61
CA SER A 174 2.68 -7.05 -10.82
C SER A 174 1.73 -5.89 -10.62
N PHE A 175 1.62 -5.04 -11.63
CA PHE A 175 0.65 -3.95 -11.67
C PHE A 175 0.32 -3.56 -13.12
N SER A 176 -0.93 -3.17 -13.35
CA SER A 176 -1.37 -2.71 -14.67
C SER A 176 -1.00 -1.24 -14.91
N VAL A 177 -0.93 -0.83 -16.16
CA VAL A 177 -0.69 0.53 -16.65
C VAL A 177 -1.80 0.87 -17.65
N PRO A 178 -2.50 2.00 -17.52
CA PRO A 178 -3.58 2.35 -18.44
C PRO A 178 -3.05 2.71 -19.82
N GLY A 179 -3.81 2.40 -20.88
CA GLY A 179 -3.36 2.57 -22.27
C GLY A 179 -3.23 4.00 -22.79
N THR A 180 -3.52 5.00 -21.97
CA THR A 180 -3.19 6.40 -22.23
C THR A 180 -1.71 6.71 -21.98
N PHE A 181 -0.97 5.78 -21.38
CA PHE A 181 0.42 5.95 -20.98
C PHE A 181 1.35 5.30 -22.02
N SER A 182 2.24 6.08 -22.65
CA SER A 182 3.14 5.55 -23.68
C SER A 182 4.07 4.50 -23.05
N PHE A 183 4.38 3.42 -23.78
CA PHE A 183 5.06 2.24 -23.22
C PHE A 183 6.36 2.61 -22.46
N PRO A 184 6.39 2.43 -21.12
CA PRO A 184 7.53 2.80 -20.32
C PRO A 184 8.64 1.76 -20.43
N THR A 185 9.88 2.22 -20.31
CA THR A 185 11.05 1.35 -20.44
C THR A 185 11.75 1.05 -19.11
N VAL A 186 11.49 1.83 -18.05
CA VAL A 186 12.14 1.65 -16.75
C VAL A 186 11.16 1.88 -15.60
N ALA A 187 11.03 0.89 -14.71
CA ALA A 187 10.35 1.06 -13.43
C ALA A 187 11.40 1.41 -12.36
N THR A 188 11.20 2.53 -11.66
CA THR A 188 11.88 2.78 -10.38
C THR A 188 10.89 2.53 -9.26
N GLY A 189 11.34 2.04 -8.10
CA GLY A 189 10.47 1.76 -6.96
C GLY A 189 10.90 2.56 -5.74
N THR A 190 9.92 3.17 -5.07
CA THR A 190 10.05 3.79 -3.74
C THR A 190 9.38 2.88 -2.73
N ILE A 191 10.06 2.56 -1.62
CA ILE A 191 9.48 1.72 -0.56
C ILE A 191 8.44 2.53 0.21
N THR A 192 7.21 2.02 0.31
CA THR A 192 6.12 2.68 1.04
C THR A 192 5.74 1.95 2.33
N ALA A 193 6.04 0.66 2.44
CA ALA A 193 5.96 -0.11 3.68
C ALA A 193 6.97 -1.26 3.63
N LEU A 194 7.56 -1.60 4.78
CA LEU A 194 8.49 -2.72 4.95
C LEU A 194 8.63 -3.01 6.44
N GLN A 195 8.54 -4.28 6.82
CA GLN A 195 8.82 -4.73 8.18
C GLN A 195 9.88 -5.84 8.18
N LEU A 196 10.96 -5.65 8.93
CA LEU A 196 12.00 -6.65 9.15
C LEU A 196 11.66 -7.49 10.39
N PHE A 197 11.79 -8.81 10.29
CA PHE A 197 11.59 -9.73 11.40
C PHE A 197 12.93 -10.34 11.82
N PRO A 198 13.34 -10.24 13.09
CA PRO A 198 14.64 -10.75 13.54
C PRO A 198 14.73 -12.28 13.59
N ALA A 199 13.62 -13.01 13.40
CA ALA A 199 13.58 -14.46 13.43
C ALA A 199 12.83 -15.02 12.21
N ALA A 200 13.35 -16.12 11.66
CA ALA A 200 12.80 -16.83 10.52
C ALA A 200 11.64 -17.79 10.87
N ASP A 201 11.31 -17.92 12.16
CA ASP A 201 10.21 -18.75 12.65
C ASP A 201 8.82 -18.21 12.27
N PHE A 202 8.74 -16.96 11.78
CA PHE A 202 7.57 -16.42 11.09
C PHE A 202 7.36 -16.97 9.68
N SER A 203 8.30 -17.77 9.15
CA SER A 203 8.20 -18.30 7.80
C SER A 203 7.20 -19.43 7.71
N LEU A 204 6.12 -19.21 6.94
CA LEU A 204 5.23 -20.25 6.47
C LEU A 204 5.66 -20.79 5.09
N ARG A 205 6.91 -20.53 4.69
CA ARG A 205 7.47 -20.99 3.41
C ARG A 205 7.50 -22.52 3.39
N VAL A 206 6.93 -23.11 2.35
CA VAL A 206 7.01 -24.54 2.10
C VAL A 206 8.31 -24.83 1.34
N PRO A 207 9.25 -25.61 1.90
CA PRO A 207 10.51 -25.90 1.23
C PRO A 207 10.29 -26.81 0.03
N GLN A 208 11.19 -26.74 -0.96
CA GLN A 208 11.15 -27.59 -2.17
C GLN A 208 11.06 -29.09 -1.85
N SER A 209 11.58 -29.55 -0.72
CA SER A 209 11.49 -30.95 -0.29
C SER A 209 10.07 -31.39 0.05
N ALA A 210 9.20 -30.46 0.44
CA ALA A 210 7.83 -30.70 0.94
C ALA A 210 6.75 -30.61 -0.16
N PHE A 211 7.13 -30.48 -1.43
CA PHE A 211 6.20 -30.58 -2.55
C PHE A 211 6.85 -31.18 -3.80
N GLU A 212 6.02 -31.68 -4.69
CA GLU A 212 6.37 -32.11 -6.03
C GLU A 212 5.62 -31.26 -7.05
N SER A 213 6.25 -30.98 -8.18
CA SER A 213 5.62 -30.26 -9.27
C SER A 213 5.91 -30.90 -10.62
N THR A 214 4.89 -31.08 -11.44
CA THR A 214 5.03 -31.46 -12.86
C THR A 214 4.64 -30.27 -13.72
N ILE A 215 5.52 -29.92 -14.65
CA ILE A 215 5.38 -28.75 -15.52
C ILE A 215 5.22 -29.24 -16.96
N VAL A 216 4.08 -28.98 -17.56
CA VAL A 216 3.74 -29.40 -18.93
C VAL A 216 3.51 -28.17 -19.79
N SER A 217 4.49 -27.86 -20.65
CA SER A 217 4.35 -26.77 -21.61
C SER A 217 3.37 -27.15 -22.71
N ASN A 218 2.54 -26.19 -23.13
CA ASN A 218 1.89 -26.30 -24.42
C ASN A 218 2.95 -26.27 -25.53
N GLY A 219 2.65 -26.86 -26.70
CA GLY A 219 3.60 -26.93 -27.80
C GLY A 219 4.06 -25.57 -28.37
N SER A 220 3.44 -24.45 -27.95
CA SER A 220 3.85 -23.10 -28.35
C SER A 220 4.82 -22.43 -27.37
N GLY A 221 4.98 -22.97 -26.15
CA GLY A 221 5.81 -22.37 -25.10
C GLY A 221 5.19 -21.14 -24.43
N LYS A 222 3.94 -20.78 -24.76
CA LYS A 222 3.26 -19.58 -24.26
C LYS A 222 2.31 -19.83 -23.09
N ALA A 223 1.99 -21.09 -22.84
CA ALA A 223 1.24 -21.48 -21.66
C ALA A 223 1.79 -22.78 -21.11
N THR A 224 1.80 -22.89 -19.79
CA THR A 224 2.31 -24.06 -19.09
C THR A 224 1.35 -24.45 -18.00
N THR A 225 0.96 -25.73 -17.99
CA THR A 225 0.18 -26.31 -16.90
C THR A 225 1.15 -26.83 -15.84
N ILE A 226 0.89 -26.45 -14.60
CA ILE A 226 1.69 -26.79 -13.43
C ILE A 226 0.79 -27.59 -12.50
N GLN A 227 1.14 -28.85 -12.29
CA GLN A 227 0.50 -29.71 -11.31
C GLN A 227 1.38 -29.76 -10.07
N ILE A 228 0.81 -29.49 -8.90
CA ILE A 228 1.53 -29.42 -7.63
C ILE A 228 0.89 -30.39 -6.66
N ARG A 229 1.72 -31.14 -5.96
CA ARG A 229 1.32 -32.03 -4.86
C ARG A 229 2.16 -31.74 -3.63
N LEU A 230 1.50 -31.31 -2.56
CA LEU A 230 2.09 -31.10 -1.25
C LEU A 230 2.28 -32.45 -0.54
N LYS A 231 3.41 -32.58 0.16
CA LYS A 231 3.74 -33.74 1.00
C LYS A 231 3.34 -33.50 2.44
N ASP A 232 3.58 -34.51 3.29
CA ASP A 232 3.18 -34.47 4.69
C ASP A 232 3.95 -33.44 5.52
N GLU A 233 5.14 -33.03 5.08
CA GLU A 233 5.95 -31.97 5.70
C GLU A 233 5.36 -30.57 5.50
N ALA A 234 4.45 -30.37 4.54
CA ALA A 234 3.68 -29.14 4.44
C ALA A 234 2.57 -29.18 5.50
N ILE A 235 2.71 -28.41 6.59
CA ILE A 235 1.86 -28.54 7.78
C ILE A 235 0.66 -27.59 7.82
N ALA A 236 0.62 -26.57 6.96
CA ALA A 236 -0.48 -25.63 6.91
C ALA A 236 -1.74 -26.25 6.27
N THR A 237 -2.89 -25.60 6.51
CA THR A 237 -4.18 -26.03 5.93
C THR A 237 -4.45 -25.33 4.61
N ASN A 238 -4.01 -24.07 4.49
CA ASN A 238 -4.16 -23.26 3.29
C ASN A 238 -2.79 -22.80 2.81
N TYR A 239 -2.69 -22.59 1.50
CA TYR A 239 -1.46 -22.17 0.86
C TYR A 239 -1.76 -21.15 -0.23
N ILE A 240 -0.86 -20.19 -0.39
CA ILE A 240 -0.71 -19.44 -1.62
C ILE A 240 0.47 -20.00 -2.40
N ILE A 241 0.25 -20.26 -3.68
CA ILE A 241 1.24 -20.78 -4.60
C ILE A 241 1.45 -19.71 -5.66
N VAL A 242 2.70 -19.29 -5.83
CA VAL A 242 3.11 -18.28 -6.80
C VAL A 242 4.04 -18.95 -7.80
N ALA A 243 3.63 -18.92 -9.07
CA ALA A 243 4.42 -19.38 -10.19
C ALA A 243 4.92 -18.17 -10.98
N GLU A 244 6.23 -18.06 -11.12
CA GLU A 244 6.92 -16.98 -11.82
C GLU A 244 7.62 -17.55 -13.05
N ALA A 245 7.35 -16.98 -14.23
CA ALA A 245 7.93 -17.40 -15.50
C ALA A 245 8.98 -16.41 -15.98
N TYR A 246 10.06 -16.96 -16.53
CA TYR A 246 11.17 -16.20 -17.09
C TYR A 246 11.55 -16.72 -18.47
N ASN A 247 12.05 -15.82 -19.32
CA ASN A 247 12.64 -16.20 -20.61
C ASN A 247 14.09 -16.67 -20.44
N SER A 248 14.76 -17.02 -21.54
CA SER A 248 16.15 -17.48 -21.55
C SER A 248 17.16 -16.43 -21.07
N GLU A 249 16.79 -15.16 -21.06
CA GLU A 249 17.60 -14.04 -20.55
C GLU A 249 17.27 -13.71 -19.08
N ARG A 250 16.42 -14.50 -18.44
CA ARG A 250 15.95 -14.36 -17.06
C ARG A 250 15.10 -13.10 -16.81
N LEU A 251 14.52 -12.52 -17.87
CA LEU A 251 13.50 -11.46 -17.77
C LEU A 251 12.15 -12.06 -17.39
N PRO A 252 11.37 -11.40 -16.50
CA PRO A 252 10.07 -11.90 -16.04
C PRO A 252 9.04 -11.79 -17.15
N VAL A 253 8.50 -12.93 -17.60
CA VAL A 253 7.51 -12.99 -18.69
C VAL A 253 6.13 -13.42 -18.23
N GLY A 254 5.94 -13.79 -16.97
CA GLY A 254 4.63 -14.13 -16.45
C GLY A 254 4.66 -14.36 -14.95
N VAL A 255 3.52 -14.14 -14.30
CA VAL A 255 3.31 -14.51 -12.90
C VAL A 255 1.88 -14.94 -12.70
N ARG A 256 1.66 -15.94 -11.85
CA ARG A 256 0.31 -16.34 -11.42
C ARG A 256 0.37 -16.76 -9.97
N ALA A 257 -0.52 -16.21 -9.16
CA ALA A 257 -0.80 -16.70 -7.82
C ALA A 257 -2.09 -17.53 -7.82
N ALA A 258 -2.15 -18.55 -6.98
CA ALA A 258 -3.32 -19.37 -6.75
C ALA A 258 -3.41 -19.79 -5.28
N PHE A 259 -4.62 -19.81 -4.74
CA PHE A 259 -4.88 -20.28 -3.39
C PHE A 259 -5.28 -21.76 -3.41
N LEU A 260 -4.72 -22.53 -2.49
CA LEU A 260 -5.04 -23.92 -2.24
C LEU A 260 -5.62 -24.05 -0.84
N GLU A 261 -6.91 -24.34 -0.75
CA GLU A 261 -7.63 -24.44 0.52
C GLU A 261 -8.03 -25.89 0.78
N ASN A 262 -7.70 -26.40 1.97
CA ASN A 262 -8.11 -27.73 2.45
C ASN A 262 -7.81 -28.87 1.46
N SER A 263 -6.73 -28.75 0.69
CA SER A 263 -6.31 -29.72 -0.32
C SER A 263 -4.79 -29.87 -0.33
N ARG A 264 -4.31 -30.97 -0.92
CA ARG A 264 -2.89 -31.28 -1.11
C ARG A 264 -2.46 -31.20 -2.57
N GLU A 265 -3.39 -31.06 -3.50
CA GLU A 265 -3.12 -31.09 -4.93
C GLU A 265 -3.79 -29.91 -5.62
N MET A 266 -3.08 -29.32 -6.59
CA MET A 266 -3.66 -28.33 -7.50
C MET A 266 -3.10 -28.44 -8.91
N GLU A 267 -3.88 -27.91 -9.84
CA GLU A 267 -3.45 -27.61 -11.19
C GLU A 267 -3.65 -26.12 -11.47
N MET A 268 -2.64 -25.46 -12.05
CA MET A 268 -2.71 -24.07 -12.48
C MET A 268 -2.06 -23.89 -13.85
N THR A 269 -2.53 -22.90 -14.62
CA THR A 269 -1.96 -22.56 -15.94
C THR A 269 -1.27 -21.20 -15.88
N LEU A 270 0.03 -21.16 -16.12
CA LEU A 270 0.78 -19.93 -16.24
C LEU A 270 0.87 -19.53 -17.72
N TYR A 271 0.59 -18.27 -18.04
CA TYR A 271 0.69 -17.72 -19.39
C TYR A 271 1.86 -16.75 -19.48
N ALA A 272 2.60 -16.81 -20.58
CA ALA A 272 3.56 -15.77 -20.91
C ALA A 272 2.82 -14.53 -21.43
N LEU A 273 3.20 -13.36 -20.91
CA LEU A 273 2.82 -12.04 -21.39
C LEU A 273 3.55 -11.68 -22.70
N THR A 274 4.58 -12.43 -23.07
CA THR A 274 5.39 -12.23 -24.28
C THR A 274 5.80 -13.55 -24.95
N ASP A 275 7.06 -13.69 -25.37
CA ASP A 275 7.70 -14.88 -25.90
C ASP A 275 7.71 -16.07 -24.92
N GLN A 276 8.36 -17.16 -25.32
CA GLN A 276 8.27 -18.47 -24.67
C GLN A 276 8.79 -18.47 -23.22
N ILE A 277 8.09 -19.23 -22.38
CA ILE A 277 8.55 -19.56 -21.04
C ILE A 277 9.74 -20.51 -21.16
N SER A 278 10.89 -20.11 -20.60
CA SER A 278 12.10 -20.93 -20.57
C SER A 278 12.35 -21.52 -19.18
N GLN A 279 11.95 -20.80 -18.13
CA GLN A 279 12.10 -21.23 -16.74
C GLN A 279 10.85 -20.85 -15.95
N ILE A 280 10.49 -21.71 -14.99
CA ILE A 280 9.44 -21.44 -14.00
C ILE A 280 10.04 -21.64 -12.61
N GLU A 281 9.77 -20.68 -11.73
CA GLU A 281 10.06 -20.78 -10.30
C GLU A 281 8.75 -20.82 -9.52
N LEU A 282 8.70 -21.72 -8.53
CA LEU A 282 7.55 -21.91 -7.66
C LEU A 282 7.92 -21.48 -6.25
N GLN A 283 7.03 -20.69 -5.65
CA GLN A 283 7.11 -20.29 -4.26
C GLN A 283 5.77 -20.57 -3.60
N ILE A 284 5.80 -21.16 -2.41
CA ILE A 284 4.60 -21.60 -1.71
C ILE A 284 4.69 -21.15 -0.27
N GLU A 285 3.66 -20.45 0.19
CA GLU A 285 3.54 -19.98 1.57
C GLU A 285 2.24 -20.49 2.16
N GLY A 286 2.31 -21.13 3.33
CA GLY A 286 1.15 -21.53 4.11
C GLY A 286 0.53 -20.36 4.88
N TYR A 287 -0.74 -20.47 5.28
CA TYR A 287 -1.41 -19.52 6.19
C TYR A 287 -2.61 -20.15 6.91
#